data_AF-A0AAF6BNR2-F1
#
_entry.id   AF-A0AAF6BNR2-F1
#
_cell.length_a   1.000
_cell.length_b   1.000
_cell.length_c   1.000
_cell.angle_alpha   90.00
_cell.angle_beta   90.00
_cell.angle_gamma   90.00
#
_symmetry.space_group_name_H-M   'P 1'
#
loop_
_entity.id
_entity.type
_entity.pdbx_description
1 polymer ?
#
loop_
_entity_poly.entity_id
_entity_poly.type
_entity_poly.pdbx_seq_one_letter_code
_entity_poly.pdbx_strand_id
1 'polypeptide(L)'
;MLFDALRATRPTHGSADCFTSSAAMLSSLLLSKSAKWRQRKSFEDGERLKVSLYRTPDLTKTLQWLLPARVNEVVGVCHLKAFVFDDDVLMTGANMSSSYFTDRQDRYIWFRNSPSLANHFSSLIDVVSSYSFSLGSDEKLLPKKVFDTKDRDGFCAQMGSSVQGLMDAPPAEVNTAEKEKENEEDWDTFCFPTIQMGPLGIRQDEDCTVALLKGLPSGTLLQLASPYFNLTPDYEDVLLEVAEQNIVEILTASPKANGFYGSAGISGLIPRAYSLLEQNLYERSRHRDVALQGKDSYDLKNGLSIYEYERSGWTFHAKGLWCTLPGDIHGPSVTLVGSSNFGYRSRDRDLEAQVFLMTSNPRLRGQLKFERDALFSRAVKVNSSSFLDAERAGGYVAAKASQMVRSWL
;
A
#
# COMPACT_ATOMS: atom_id res chain seq x y z
N MET A 1 3.62 18.15 -6.12
CA MET A 1 4.14 16.75 -6.11
C MET A 1 4.71 16.46 -4.74
N LEU A 2 4.40 15.31 -4.18
CA LEU A 2 4.90 14.86 -2.88
C LEU A 2 5.65 13.54 -3.07
N PHE A 3 6.83 13.42 -2.47
CA PHE A 3 7.63 12.21 -2.49
C PHE A 3 8.21 11.93 -1.11
N ASP A 4 8.63 10.69 -0.89
CA ASP A 4 9.45 10.35 0.28
C ASP A 4 10.90 10.84 0.09
N ALA A 5 11.43 11.55 1.08
CA ALA A 5 12.75 12.16 1.02
C ALA A 5 13.88 11.12 0.97
N LEU A 6 13.76 10.01 1.73
CA LEU A 6 14.79 8.97 1.74
C LEU A 6 14.90 8.29 0.39
N ARG A 7 13.75 7.97 -0.23
CA ARG A 7 13.71 7.35 -1.55
C ARG A 7 14.13 8.33 -2.65
N ALA A 8 13.68 9.57 -2.59
CA ALA A 8 13.96 10.57 -3.62
C ALA A 8 15.43 11.02 -3.65
N THR A 9 16.10 11.08 -2.51
CA THR A 9 17.51 11.52 -2.40
C THR A 9 18.52 10.38 -2.44
N ARG A 10 18.06 9.13 -2.54
CA ARG A 10 18.94 7.96 -2.62
C ARG A 10 19.81 8.03 -3.89
N PRO A 11 21.12 7.78 -3.78
CA PRO A 11 21.99 7.67 -4.94
C PRO A 11 21.54 6.56 -5.90
N THR A 12 21.47 6.86 -7.19
CA THR A 12 21.26 5.85 -8.24
C THR A 12 22.59 5.24 -8.65
N HIS A 13 22.67 3.92 -8.71
CA HIS A 13 23.81 3.21 -9.26
C HIS A 13 23.62 3.05 -10.78
N GLY A 14 24.13 4.00 -11.57
CA GLY A 14 24.05 4.01 -13.04
C GLY A 14 25.22 4.78 -13.67
N SER A 15 25.44 4.62 -14.99
CA SER A 15 26.54 5.22 -15.74
C SER A 15 26.58 6.75 -15.65
N ALA A 16 27.74 7.34 -15.95
CA ALA A 16 28.12 8.75 -15.75
C ALA A 16 27.18 9.83 -16.35
N ASP A 17 26.17 9.45 -17.13
CA ASP A 17 25.20 10.35 -17.78
C ASP A 17 23.82 10.41 -17.08
N CYS A 18 23.65 9.70 -15.95
CA CYS A 18 22.39 9.69 -15.19
C CYS A 18 22.42 10.68 -14.00
N PHE A 19 21.28 11.31 -13.71
CA PHE A 19 21.12 12.12 -12.50
C PHE A 19 21.47 11.31 -11.25
N THR A 20 22.09 11.92 -10.25
CA THR A 20 22.57 11.23 -9.04
C THR A 20 21.45 10.67 -8.17
N SER A 21 20.23 11.21 -8.28
CA SER A 21 19.04 10.78 -7.55
C SER A 21 17.77 11.27 -8.26
N SER A 22 16.60 10.78 -7.85
CA SER A 22 15.32 11.32 -8.35
C SER A 22 15.15 12.80 -7.98
N ALA A 23 15.62 13.24 -6.81
CA ALA A 23 15.61 14.64 -6.42
C ALA A 23 16.48 15.50 -7.35
N ALA A 24 17.69 15.03 -7.70
CA ALA A 24 18.56 15.72 -8.66
C ALA A 24 17.90 15.81 -10.05
N MET A 25 17.28 14.72 -10.51
CA MET A 25 16.51 14.69 -11.75
C MET A 25 15.37 15.72 -11.74
N LEU A 26 14.54 15.72 -10.69
CA LEU A 26 13.40 16.64 -10.57
C LEU A 26 13.87 18.09 -10.48
N SER A 27 14.93 18.36 -9.73
CA SER A 27 15.51 19.70 -9.62
C SER A 27 15.99 20.21 -10.97
N SER A 28 16.78 19.42 -11.70
CA SER A 28 17.34 19.81 -12.99
C SER A 28 16.29 19.90 -14.10
N LEU A 29 15.41 18.91 -14.23
CA LEU A 29 14.45 18.83 -15.32
C LEU A 29 13.22 19.72 -15.13
N LEU A 30 12.81 19.95 -13.87
CA LEU A 30 11.55 20.61 -13.58
C LEU A 30 11.69 21.95 -12.88
N LEU A 31 12.68 22.12 -11.99
CA LEU A 31 12.78 23.31 -11.13
C LEU A 31 13.83 24.31 -11.62
N SER A 32 14.85 23.84 -12.34
CA SER A 32 15.89 24.71 -12.92
C SER A 32 15.29 25.77 -13.83
N LYS A 33 15.88 26.98 -13.84
CA LYS A 33 15.57 28.02 -14.83
C LYS A 33 15.82 27.55 -16.27
N SER A 34 16.73 26.59 -16.47
CA SER A 34 17.01 25.99 -17.77
C SER A 34 15.99 24.93 -18.20
N ALA A 35 15.01 24.59 -17.37
CA ALA A 35 14.00 23.58 -17.69
C ALA A 35 13.23 23.96 -18.97
N LYS A 36 13.20 23.05 -19.95
CA LYS A 36 12.62 23.30 -21.29
C LYS A 36 11.17 23.78 -21.24
N TRP A 37 10.39 23.32 -20.27
CA TRP A 37 8.97 23.72 -20.15
C TRP A 37 8.82 25.17 -19.67
N ARG A 38 9.74 25.68 -18.84
CA ARG A 38 9.74 27.09 -18.37
C ARG A 38 10.11 28.08 -19.47
N GLN A 39 10.80 27.61 -20.52
CA GLN A 39 11.16 28.44 -21.67
C GLN A 39 9.98 28.67 -22.65
N ARG A 40 8.83 28.02 -22.43
CA ARG A 40 7.65 28.17 -23.28
C ARG A 40 6.87 29.43 -22.90
N LYS A 41 6.69 30.35 -23.85
CA LYS A 41 5.99 31.65 -23.67
C LYS A 41 4.57 31.57 -23.08
N SER A 42 3.90 30.42 -23.21
CA SER A 42 2.54 30.20 -22.68
C SER A 42 2.49 29.96 -21.17
N PHE A 43 3.65 29.82 -20.52
CA PHE A 43 3.72 29.59 -19.09
C PHE A 43 4.29 30.83 -18.38
N GLU A 44 3.43 31.75 -17.92
CA GLU A 44 3.76 32.80 -16.91
C GLU A 44 4.64 32.31 -15.74
N ASP A 45 5.50 33.21 -15.24
CA ASP A 45 6.64 32.97 -14.33
C ASP A 45 6.29 32.59 -12.88
N GLY A 46 5.02 32.25 -12.59
CA GLY A 46 4.60 31.82 -11.26
C GLY A 46 5.15 30.45 -10.85
N GLU A 47 5.29 30.19 -9.54
CA GLU A 47 5.64 28.88 -8.97
C GLU A 47 4.51 27.83 -9.16
N ARG A 48 4.26 27.44 -10.41
CA ARG A 48 3.25 26.42 -10.74
C ARG A 48 3.64 25.01 -10.33
N LEU A 49 4.93 24.76 -10.12
CA LEU A 49 5.42 23.45 -9.72
C LEU A 49 6.09 23.50 -8.36
N LYS A 50 5.53 22.74 -7.43
CA LYS A 50 6.07 22.53 -6.09
C LYS A 50 6.40 21.05 -5.90
N VAL A 51 7.62 20.78 -5.46
CA VAL A 51 8.08 19.44 -5.10
C VAL A 51 8.35 19.41 -3.61
N SER A 52 7.56 18.63 -2.89
CA SER A 52 7.70 18.39 -1.46
C SER A 52 8.34 17.03 -1.22
N LEU A 53 9.31 16.95 -0.30
CA LEU A 53 9.92 15.70 0.15
C LEU A 53 9.63 15.47 1.63
N TYR A 54 8.76 14.52 1.94
CA TYR A 54 8.41 14.14 3.31
C TYR A 54 9.53 13.32 3.94
N ARG A 55 9.82 13.58 5.21
CA ARG A 55 10.75 12.79 6.01
C ARG A 55 10.06 12.43 7.32
N THR A 56 10.06 11.14 7.67
CA THR A 56 9.52 10.67 8.94
C THR A 56 10.23 11.36 10.13
N PRO A 57 9.48 11.82 11.15
CA PRO A 57 10.07 12.40 12.35
C PRO A 57 10.82 11.36 13.20
N ASP A 58 10.54 10.06 13.01
CA ASP A 58 11.17 8.98 13.78
C ASP A 58 12.61 8.66 13.31
N LEU A 59 13.05 9.18 12.15
CA LEU A 59 14.41 8.99 11.66
C LEU A 59 15.37 10.07 12.19
N THR A 60 15.92 9.79 13.37
CA THR A 60 16.99 10.60 13.98
C THR A 60 18.29 10.53 13.18
N LYS A 61 19.15 11.55 13.32
CA LYS A 61 20.47 11.59 12.64
C LYS A 61 21.37 10.41 13.03
N THR A 62 21.28 9.96 14.27
CA THR A 62 22.02 8.80 14.79
C THR A 62 21.53 7.50 14.15
N LEU A 63 20.21 7.30 14.06
CA LEU A 63 19.64 6.12 13.43
C LEU A 63 19.97 6.07 11.93
N GLN A 64 19.90 7.21 11.25
CA GLN A 64 20.27 7.33 9.83
C GLN A 64 21.74 6.97 9.56
N TRP A 65 22.65 7.31 10.50
CA TRP A 65 24.07 6.99 10.39
C TRP A 65 24.38 5.51 10.67
N LEU A 66 23.63 4.88 11.60
CA LEU A 66 23.83 3.49 11.99
C LEU A 66 23.25 2.48 10.98
N LEU A 67 22.14 2.82 10.31
CA LEU A 67 21.45 1.91 9.40
C LEU A 67 21.92 2.08 7.94
N PRO A 68 22.15 0.98 7.20
CA PRO A 68 22.38 1.06 5.76
C PRO A 68 21.24 1.79 5.03
N ALA A 69 21.55 2.49 3.93
CA ALA A 69 20.58 3.37 3.25
C ALA A 69 19.26 2.68 2.80
N ARG A 70 19.28 1.37 2.52
CA ARG A 70 18.06 0.58 2.20
C ARG A 70 17.26 0.19 3.45
N VAL A 71 17.92 0.07 4.60
CA VAL A 71 17.31 -0.30 5.89
C VAL A 71 16.69 0.92 6.57
N ASN A 72 17.12 2.15 6.23
CA ASN A 72 16.48 3.38 6.74
C ASN A 72 14.96 3.46 6.43
N GLU A 73 14.49 2.79 5.39
CA GLU A 73 13.04 2.74 5.04
C GLU A 73 12.17 2.01 6.08
N VAL A 74 12.79 1.17 6.91
CA VAL A 74 12.13 0.38 7.96
C VAL A 74 11.59 1.26 9.08
N VAL A 75 12.15 2.47 9.24
CA VAL A 75 11.74 3.45 10.25
C VAL A 75 10.39 4.09 9.91
N GLY A 76 10.02 4.15 8.63
CA GLY A 76 8.77 4.73 8.15
C GLY A 76 9.00 5.65 6.94
N VAL A 77 8.08 5.61 5.97
CA VAL A 77 8.14 6.42 4.75
C VAL A 77 6.80 7.07 4.42
N CYS A 78 6.83 8.12 3.60
CA CYS A 78 5.60 8.52 2.89
C CYS A 78 5.30 7.45 1.83
N HIS A 79 4.20 6.73 2.00
CA HIS A 79 3.84 5.62 1.14
C HIS A 79 2.56 5.85 0.34
N LEU A 80 1.98 7.05 0.42
CA LEU A 80 0.85 7.52 -0.38
C LEU A 80 1.11 7.35 -1.88
N LYS A 81 0.17 6.72 -2.60
CA LYS A 81 0.22 6.48 -4.06
C LYS A 81 -1.11 6.81 -4.71
N ALA A 82 -1.41 8.10 -4.68
CA ALA A 82 -2.52 8.70 -5.39
C ALA A 82 -1.96 9.68 -6.43
N PHE A 83 -2.41 9.55 -7.67
CA PHE A 83 -2.12 10.52 -8.72
C PHE A 83 -3.43 11.22 -9.07
N VAL A 84 -3.47 12.54 -8.90
CA VAL A 84 -4.65 13.37 -9.16
C VAL A 84 -4.37 14.22 -10.39
N PHE A 85 -5.29 14.17 -11.37
CA PHE A 85 -5.23 14.93 -12.61
C PHE A 85 -6.60 15.58 -12.83
N ASP A 86 -6.72 16.86 -12.54
CA ASP A 86 -8.01 17.55 -12.50
C ASP A 86 -8.99 16.78 -11.59
N ASP A 87 -10.09 16.24 -12.14
CA ASP A 87 -11.08 15.44 -11.40
C ASP A 87 -10.82 13.92 -11.46
N ASP A 88 -9.75 13.48 -12.12
CA ASP A 88 -9.39 12.07 -12.22
C ASP A 88 -8.41 11.66 -11.11
N VAL A 89 -8.61 10.48 -10.53
CA VAL A 89 -7.72 9.87 -9.55
C VAL A 89 -7.26 8.50 -10.03
N LEU A 90 -5.95 8.29 -10.10
CA LEU A 90 -5.36 6.97 -10.29
C LEU A 90 -4.78 6.47 -8.96
N MET A 91 -5.37 5.40 -8.42
CA MET A 91 -4.90 4.70 -7.23
C MET A 91 -4.11 3.45 -7.62
N THR A 92 -2.95 3.25 -7.00
CA THR A 92 -2.07 2.12 -7.30
C THR A 92 -1.12 1.79 -6.14
N GLY A 93 -0.61 0.56 -6.10
CA GLY A 93 0.53 0.18 -5.26
C GLY A 93 1.89 0.56 -5.86
N ALA A 94 1.92 1.03 -7.11
CA ALA A 94 3.12 1.20 -7.92
C ALA A 94 3.87 2.52 -7.68
N ASN A 95 5.21 2.44 -7.74
CA ASN A 95 6.06 3.63 -7.82
C ASN A 95 6.32 3.99 -9.29
N MET A 96 6.80 5.20 -9.54
CA MET A 96 7.23 5.65 -10.86
C MET A 96 8.67 5.21 -11.17
N SER A 97 8.92 3.90 -11.25
CA SER A 97 10.23 3.34 -11.64
C SER A 97 10.10 2.33 -12.77
N SER A 98 11.17 2.13 -13.55
CA SER A 98 11.16 1.28 -14.75
C SER A 98 10.53 -0.09 -14.53
N SER A 99 10.82 -0.75 -13.41
CA SER A 99 10.26 -2.07 -13.09
C SER A 99 8.73 -2.11 -13.06
N TYR A 100 8.06 -1.07 -12.56
CA TYR A 100 6.59 -1.01 -12.57
C TYR A 100 6.00 -0.84 -13.97
N PHE A 101 6.80 -0.36 -14.92
CA PHE A 101 6.42 -0.26 -16.32
C PHE A 101 6.79 -1.50 -17.15
N THR A 102 7.62 -2.41 -16.60
CA THR A 102 8.18 -3.54 -17.37
C THR A 102 7.85 -4.91 -16.80
N ASP A 103 8.18 -5.16 -15.54
CA ASP A 103 8.31 -6.52 -14.99
C ASP A 103 7.94 -6.64 -13.51
N ARG A 104 7.21 -5.67 -12.97
CA ARG A 104 6.67 -5.70 -11.62
C ARG A 104 5.15 -5.63 -11.66
N GLN A 105 4.51 -6.73 -11.28
CA GLN A 105 3.06 -6.86 -11.28
C GLN A 105 2.46 -6.06 -10.13
N ASP A 106 1.60 -5.09 -10.46
CA ASP A 106 0.83 -4.28 -9.50
C ASP A 106 -0.59 -4.06 -10.05
N ARG A 107 -1.40 -3.29 -9.33
CA ARG A 107 -2.80 -2.95 -9.64
C ARG A 107 -2.96 -1.45 -9.86
N TYR A 108 -3.93 -1.09 -10.69
CA TYR A 108 -4.20 0.28 -11.09
C TYR A 108 -5.71 0.48 -11.25
N ILE A 109 -6.31 1.35 -10.44
CA ILE A 109 -7.72 1.72 -10.56
C ILE A 109 -7.82 3.21 -10.85
N TRP A 110 -8.48 3.52 -11.98
CA TRP A 110 -8.68 4.88 -12.46
C TRP A 110 -10.12 5.31 -12.20
N PHE A 111 -10.28 6.20 -11.23
CA PHE A 111 -11.53 6.89 -10.90
C PHE A 111 -11.61 8.12 -11.79
N ARG A 112 -12.57 8.13 -12.71
CA ARG A 112 -12.74 9.21 -13.68
C ARG A 112 -13.81 10.18 -13.21
N ASN A 113 -13.60 11.47 -13.46
CA ASN A 113 -14.57 12.53 -13.15
C ASN A 113 -15.12 12.42 -11.71
N SER A 114 -14.23 12.32 -10.74
CA SER A 114 -14.52 12.08 -9.32
C SER A 114 -14.01 13.26 -8.47
N PRO A 115 -14.61 14.46 -8.62
CA PRO A 115 -14.10 15.70 -8.01
C PRO A 115 -13.98 15.61 -6.48
N SER A 116 -14.92 14.96 -5.79
CA SER A 116 -14.84 14.79 -4.33
C SER A 116 -13.64 13.94 -3.90
N LEU A 117 -13.33 12.87 -4.65
CA LEU A 117 -12.18 12.00 -4.37
C LEU A 117 -10.86 12.71 -4.74
N ALA A 118 -10.84 13.42 -5.87
CA ALA A 118 -9.71 14.23 -6.32
C ALA A 118 -9.36 15.31 -5.29
N ASN A 119 -10.37 16.06 -4.81
CA ASN A 119 -10.21 17.07 -3.77
C ASN A 119 -9.72 16.50 -2.44
N HIS A 120 -10.23 15.32 -2.03
CA HIS A 120 -9.77 14.63 -0.83
C HIS A 120 -8.26 14.31 -0.92
N PHE A 121 -7.82 13.64 -1.99
CA PHE A 121 -6.40 13.29 -2.13
C PHE A 121 -5.51 14.50 -2.38
N SER A 122 -5.97 15.51 -3.13
CA SER A 122 -5.22 16.76 -3.31
C SER A 122 -5.00 17.46 -1.96
N SER A 123 -6.05 17.57 -1.15
CA SER A 123 -5.98 18.18 0.18
C SER A 123 -5.06 17.39 1.11
N LEU A 124 -5.11 16.04 1.07
CA LEU A 124 -4.23 15.20 1.86
C LEU A 124 -2.76 15.39 1.46
N ILE A 125 -2.49 15.42 0.15
CA ILE A 125 -1.16 15.68 -0.40
C ILE A 125 -0.65 17.07 0.01
N ASP A 126 -1.51 18.08 0.04
CA ASP A 126 -1.18 19.44 0.44
C ASP A 126 -0.87 19.55 1.94
N VAL A 127 -1.67 18.88 2.79
CA VAL A 127 -1.40 18.77 4.22
C VAL A 127 -0.03 18.14 4.44
N VAL A 128 0.22 16.92 3.93
CA VAL A 128 1.52 16.25 4.11
C VAL A 128 2.67 17.07 3.50
N SER A 129 2.43 17.72 2.36
CA SER A 129 3.39 18.64 1.74
C SER A 129 3.75 19.82 2.63
N SER A 130 2.82 20.37 3.40
CA SER A 130 3.09 21.50 4.30
C SER A 130 4.06 21.13 5.44
N TYR A 131 4.02 19.87 5.87
CA TYR A 131 4.91 19.23 6.87
C TYR A 131 6.12 18.53 6.22
N SER A 132 6.58 19.00 5.06
CA SER A 132 7.69 18.40 4.30
C SER A 132 8.75 19.43 3.93
N PHE A 133 9.90 18.97 3.45
CA PHE A 133 10.88 19.85 2.81
C PHE A 133 10.38 20.31 1.44
N SER A 134 10.72 21.54 1.03
CA SER A 134 10.67 21.95 -0.38
C SER A 134 11.99 21.59 -1.07
N LEU A 135 11.91 21.03 -2.28
CA LEU A 135 13.08 20.85 -3.13
C LEU A 135 13.38 22.15 -3.89
N GLY A 136 14.59 22.68 -3.75
CA GLY A 136 15.10 23.83 -4.48
C GLY A 136 15.59 23.47 -5.89
N SER A 137 15.80 24.49 -6.73
CA SER A 137 16.40 24.34 -8.07
C SER A 137 17.90 24.03 -8.03
N ASP A 138 18.53 24.15 -6.85
CA ASP A 138 19.93 23.82 -6.58
C ASP A 138 20.08 22.49 -5.84
N GLU A 139 19.08 21.61 -5.95
CA GLU A 139 18.96 20.32 -5.28
C GLU A 139 18.89 20.37 -3.74
N LYS A 140 18.91 21.57 -3.13
CA LYS A 140 18.85 21.70 -1.68
C LYS A 140 17.44 21.45 -1.16
N LEU A 141 17.37 20.85 0.02
CA LEU A 141 16.13 20.69 0.78
C LEU A 141 15.96 21.88 1.73
N LEU A 142 14.88 22.63 1.52
CA LEU A 142 14.54 23.78 2.34
C LEU A 142 13.40 23.38 3.30
N PRO A 143 13.60 23.42 4.62
CA PRO A 143 12.53 23.11 5.56
C PRO A 143 11.40 24.13 5.40
N LYS A 144 10.15 23.67 5.33
CA LYS A 144 8.99 24.57 5.41
C LYS A 144 8.80 25.02 6.86
N LYS A 145 8.08 26.13 7.07
CA LYS A 145 7.93 26.79 8.38
C LYS A 145 7.47 25.86 9.52
N VAL A 146 6.69 24.82 9.20
CA VAL A 146 6.12 23.89 10.18
C VAL A 146 6.99 22.63 10.37
N PHE A 147 8.09 22.52 9.63
CA PHE A 147 9.00 21.38 9.70
C PHE A 147 10.02 21.56 10.84
N ASP A 148 9.63 21.23 12.06
CA ASP A 148 10.55 21.06 13.20
C ASP A 148 10.45 19.65 13.80
N THR A 149 11.30 18.74 13.34
CA THR A 149 11.36 17.37 13.88
C THR A 149 12.21 17.25 15.15
N LYS A 150 12.70 18.37 15.73
CA LYS A 150 13.37 18.31 17.04
C LYS A 150 12.37 18.05 18.15
N ASP A 151 11.16 18.59 18.01
CA ASP A 151 10.00 18.24 18.81
C ASP A 151 9.13 17.23 18.04
N ARG A 152 9.50 15.96 18.12
CA ARG A 152 8.82 14.87 17.40
C ARG A 152 7.34 14.77 17.79
N ASP A 153 7.03 14.87 19.08
CA ASP A 153 5.66 14.71 19.57
C ASP A 153 4.80 15.92 19.19
N GLY A 154 5.32 17.14 19.32
CA GLY A 154 4.63 18.36 18.86
C GLY A 154 4.41 18.37 17.35
N PHE A 155 5.39 17.93 16.57
CA PHE A 155 5.25 17.78 15.11
C PHE A 155 4.15 16.78 14.75
N CYS A 156 4.18 15.57 15.35
CA CYS A 156 3.17 14.54 15.10
C CYS A 156 1.78 15.01 15.52
N ALA A 157 1.64 15.69 16.66
CA ALA A 157 0.36 16.21 17.12
C ALA A 157 -0.22 17.25 16.16
N GLN A 158 0.58 18.24 15.73
CA GLN A 158 0.11 19.27 14.79
C GLN A 158 -0.27 18.71 13.42
N MET A 159 0.55 17.80 12.88
CA MET A 159 0.27 17.15 11.61
C MET A 159 -0.97 16.24 11.72
N GLY A 160 -1.06 15.46 12.81
CA GLY A 160 -2.22 14.62 13.10
C GLY A 160 -3.52 15.42 13.18
N SER A 161 -3.53 16.55 13.89
CA SER A 161 -4.69 17.44 13.94
C SER A 161 -5.07 18.01 12.56
N SER A 162 -4.10 18.32 11.70
CA SER A 162 -4.38 18.82 10.35
C SER A 162 -5.00 17.74 9.45
N VAL A 163 -4.52 16.50 9.56
CA VAL A 163 -5.09 15.37 8.81
C VAL A 163 -6.48 15.01 9.36
N GLN A 164 -6.67 15.02 10.67
CA GLN A 164 -7.99 14.79 11.28
C GLN A 164 -8.99 15.86 10.85
N GLY A 165 -8.59 17.13 10.84
CA GLY A 165 -9.44 18.22 10.34
C GLY A 165 -9.86 18.06 8.88
N LEU A 166 -9.04 17.40 8.04
CA LEU A 166 -9.40 17.03 6.67
C LEU A 166 -10.41 15.88 6.63
N MET A 167 -10.27 14.89 7.52
CA MET A 167 -11.19 13.75 7.62
C MET A 167 -12.57 14.17 8.16
N ASP A 168 -12.59 15.15 9.07
CA ASP A 168 -13.82 15.69 9.67
C ASP A 168 -14.48 16.77 8.81
N ALA A 169 -13.77 17.30 7.81
CA ALA A 169 -14.30 18.32 6.91
C ALA A 169 -15.48 17.74 6.10
N PRO A 170 -16.57 18.50 5.94
CA PRO A 170 -17.63 18.09 5.02
C PRO A 170 -17.04 17.93 3.61
N PRO A 171 -17.57 16.99 2.79
CA PRO A 171 -17.17 16.87 1.40
C PRO A 171 -17.28 18.26 0.75
N ALA A 172 -16.22 18.71 0.08
CA ALA A 172 -16.24 19.99 -0.61
C ALA A 172 -17.53 20.11 -1.43
N GLU A 173 -18.24 21.25 -1.28
CA GLU A 173 -19.48 21.52 -2.00
C GLU A 173 -19.23 21.42 -3.52
N VAL A 174 -19.49 20.24 -4.08
CA VAL A 174 -19.67 20.08 -5.52
C VAL A 174 -20.92 20.86 -5.86
N ASN A 175 -20.83 21.83 -6.79
CA ASN A 175 -21.89 22.72 -7.22
C ASN A 175 -23.29 22.09 -7.04
N THR A 176 -24.01 22.58 -6.03
CA THR A 176 -25.30 22.05 -5.57
C THR A 176 -26.42 22.11 -6.61
N ALA A 177 -26.21 22.84 -7.71
CA ALA A 177 -27.16 22.92 -8.82
C ALA A 177 -27.37 21.60 -9.58
N GLU A 178 -26.43 20.64 -9.51
CA GLU A 178 -26.59 19.32 -10.15
C GLU A 178 -27.04 18.22 -9.16
N LYS A 179 -26.72 18.36 -7.87
CA LYS A 179 -27.09 17.37 -6.82
C LYS A 179 -28.59 17.30 -6.52
N GLU A 180 -29.36 18.35 -6.81
CA GLU A 180 -30.81 18.38 -6.50
C GLU A 180 -31.66 17.43 -7.36
N LYS A 181 -31.06 16.63 -8.26
CA LYS A 181 -31.77 15.71 -9.16
C LYS A 181 -31.42 14.23 -9.02
N GLU A 182 -30.39 13.85 -8.28
CA GLU A 182 -29.94 12.46 -8.20
C GLU A 182 -30.34 11.84 -6.86
N ASN A 183 -31.21 10.83 -6.89
CA ASN A 183 -31.56 10.08 -5.68
C ASN A 183 -30.38 9.20 -5.30
N GLU A 184 -30.06 9.10 -3.99
CA GLU A 184 -29.01 8.18 -3.51
C GLU A 184 -29.25 6.72 -3.94
N GLU A 185 -30.52 6.35 -4.19
CA GLU A 185 -30.94 5.04 -4.71
C GLU A 185 -30.47 4.74 -6.15
N ASP A 186 -30.03 5.74 -6.91
CA ASP A 186 -29.57 5.58 -8.30
C ASP A 186 -28.09 5.23 -8.42
N TRP A 187 -27.30 5.33 -7.34
CA TRP A 187 -25.87 5.02 -7.36
C TRP A 187 -25.62 3.52 -7.23
N ASP A 188 -24.89 2.97 -8.21
CA ASP A 188 -24.50 1.56 -8.21
C ASP A 188 -23.11 1.29 -7.61
N THR A 189 -22.36 2.34 -7.25
CA THR A 189 -20.97 2.25 -6.82
C THR A 189 -20.63 3.33 -5.79
N PHE A 190 -20.08 2.90 -4.66
CA PHE A 190 -19.65 3.76 -3.55
C PHE A 190 -18.16 3.63 -3.34
N CYS A 191 -17.49 4.76 -3.12
CA CYS A 191 -16.05 4.83 -2.90
C CYS A 191 -15.76 5.62 -1.61
N PHE A 192 -14.96 5.05 -0.71
CA PHE A 192 -14.60 5.66 0.57
C PHE A 192 -13.08 5.67 0.71
N PRO A 193 -12.43 6.85 0.64
CA PRO A 193 -11.01 6.94 0.92
C PRO A 193 -10.76 6.76 2.43
N THR A 194 -9.71 6.03 2.77
CA THR A 194 -9.25 5.79 4.15
C THR A 194 -7.79 6.15 4.31
N ILE A 195 -7.42 6.57 5.52
CA ILE A 195 -6.07 6.99 5.87
C ILE A 195 -5.52 6.11 7.00
N GLN A 196 -4.26 5.67 6.85
CA GLN A 196 -3.48 5.07 7.93
C GLN A 196 -2.22 5.89 8.14
N MET A 197 -2.05 6.47 9.32
CA MET A 197 -0.84 7.19 9.69
C MET A 197 -0.53 6.88 11.16
N GLY A 198 0.01 5.68 11.39
CA GLY A 198 0.36 5.19 12.73
C GLY A 198 1.20 6.16 13.58
N PRO A 199 2.24 6.83 13.03
CA PRO A 199 3.03 7.83 13.76
C PRO A 199 2.23 9.05 14.23
N LEU A 200 1.08 9.33 13.61
CA LEU A 200 0.18 10.44 13.93
C LEU A 200 -1.03 9.99 14.76
N GLY A 201 -1.13 8.70 15.11
CA GLY A 201 -2.28 8.15 15.82
C GLY A 201 -3.53 7.93 14.97
N ILE A 202 -3.42 8.02 13.64
CA ILE A 202 -4.57 7.86 12.73
C ILE A 202 -4.65 6.40 12.25
N ARG A 203 -5.76 5.75 12.58
CA ARG A 203 -5.99 4.29 12.44
C ARG A 203 -7.25 3.95 11.64
N GLN A 204 -7.78 4.90 10.86
CA GLN A 204 -9.06 4.74 10.17
C GLN A 204 -9.06 3.52 9.23
N ASP A 205 -7.99 3.32 8.46
CA ASP A 205 -7.89 2.21 7.51
C ASP A 205 -7.86 0.83 8.17
N GLU A 206 -7.12 0.66 9.27
CA GLU A 206 -7.10 -0.60 10.01
C GLU A 206 -8.48 -0.90 10.62
N ASP A 207 -9.13 0.11 11.21
CA ASP A 207 -10.45 -0.02 11.81
C ASP A 207 -11.51 -0.40 10.76
N CYS A 208 -11.52 0.30 9.62
CA CYS A 208 -12.42 0.00 8.50
C CYS A 208 -12.16 -1.38 7.90
N THR A 209 -10.89 -1.79 7.75
CA THR A 209 -10.53 -3.10 7.22
C THR A 209 -11.00 -4.21 8.15
N VAL A 210 -10.74 -4.10 9.46
CA VAL A 210 -11.19 -5.09 10.46
C VAL A 210 -12.72 -5.14 10.52
N ALA A 211 -13.40 -3.98 10.49
CA ALA A 211 -14.85 -3.93 10.46
C ALA A 211 -15.44 -4.60 9.21
N LEU A 212 -14.87 -4.36 8.02
CA LEU A 212 -15.26 -5.03 6.79
C LEU A 212 -15.11 -6.56 6.93
N LEU A 213 -13.95 -7.04 7.37
CA LEU A 213 -13.66 -8.47 7.50
C LEU A 213 -14.63 -9.18 8.46
N LYS A 214 -14.87 -8.58 9.63
CA LYS A 214 -15.81 -9.13 10.63
C LYS A 214 -17.27 -9.05 10.19
N GLY A 215 -17.61 -8.11 9.30
CA GLY A 215 -18.95 -7.93 8.76
C GLY A 215 -19.28 -8.81 7.54
N LEU A 216 -18.35 -9.65 7.06
CA LEU A 216 -18.59 -10.47 5.88
C LEU A 216 -19.66 -11.54 6.16
N PRO A 217 -20.69 -11.68 5.28
CA PRO A 217 -21.70 -12.71 5.44
C PRO A 217 -21.13 -14.10 5.16
N SER A 218 -21.63 -15.11 5.87
CA SER A 218 -21.22 -16.52 5.74
C SER A 218 -21.34 -17.01 4.28
N GLY A 219 -20.31 -17.71 3.80
CA GLY A 219 -20.19 -18.16 2.40
C GLY A 219 -19.54 -17.15 1.45
N THR A 220 -18.97 -16.06 1.96
CA THR A 220 -18.19 -15.10 1.17
C THR A 220 -16.89 -15.73 0.67
N LEU A 221 -16.49 -15.40 -0.56
CA LEU A 221 -15.14 -15.61 -1.05
C LEU A 221 -14.34 -14.32 -0.87
N LEU A 222 -13.42 -14.32 0.10
CA LEU A 222 -12.47 -13.26 0.37
C LEU A 222 -11.12 -13.61 -0.24
N GLN A 223 -10.58 -12.72 -1.06
CA GLN A 223 -9.26 -12.88 -1.64
C GLN A 223 -8.41 -11.66 -1.31
N LEU A 224 -7.25 -11.87 -0.68
CA LEU A 224 -6.36 -10.82 -0.19
C LEU A 224 -5.01 -10.93 -0.91
N ALA A 225 -4.52 -9.86 -1.51
CA ALA A 225 -3.16 -9.76 -2.02
C ALA A 225 -2.28 -8.96 -1.05
N SER A 226 -1.17 -9.55 -0.62
CA SER A 226 -0.09 -8.85 0.10
C SER A 226 1.27 -9.37 -0.37
N PRO A 227 2.10 -8.55 -1.03
CA PRO A 227 3.31 -9.03 -1.70
C PRO A 227 4.46 -9.33 -0.73
N TYR A 228 4.40 -8.78 0.46
CA TYR A 228 5.34 -9.02 1.55
C TYR A 228 4.56 -9.66 2.67
N PHE A 229 4.66 -10.98 2.81
CA PHE A 229 3.87 -11.73 3.79
C PHE A 229 4.32 -11.40 5.23
N ASN A 230 3.77 -10.33 5.78
CA ASN A 230 4.01 -9.86 7.14
C ASN A 230 2.76 -9.24 7.72
N LEU A 231 1.62 -9.91 7.57
CA LEU A 231 0.37 -9.50 8.20
C LEU A 231 0.59 -9.35 9.71
N THR A 232 -0.09 -8.39 10.33
CA THR A 232 -0.06 -8.28 11.78
C THR A 232 -0.81 -9.45 12.41
N PRO A 233 -0.47 -9.88 13.64
CA PRO A 233 -1.20 -10.92 14.34
C PRO A 233 -2.71 -10.67 14.41
N ASP A 234 -3.11 -9.41 14.61
CA ASP A 234 -4.53 -9.03 14.64
C ASP A 234 -5.22 -9.32 13.30
N TYR A 235 -4.58 -9.04 12.17
CA TYR A 235 -5.10 -9.39 10.85
C TYR A 235 -5.11 -10.91 10.62
N GLU A 236 -4.05 -11.62 11.02
CA GLU A 236 -3.99 -13.08 10.91
C GLU A 236 -5.13 -13.75 11.70
N ASP A 237 -5.38 -13.29 12.93
CA ASP A 237 -6.40 -13.82 13.82
C ASP A 237 -7.80 -13.57 13.25
N VAL A 238 -8.07 -12.36 12.76
CA VAL A 238 -9.34 -12.01 12.10
C VAL A 238 -9.54 -12.84 10.83
N LEU A 239 -8.50 -13.01 9.99
CA LEU A 239 -8.62 -13.81 8.77
C LEU A 239 -8.89 -15.28 9.07
N LEU A 240 -8.24 -15.85 10.10
CA LEU A 240 -8.50 -17.20 10.55
C LEU A 240 -9.92 -17.36 11.10
N GLU A 241 -10.47 -16.34 11.79
CA GLU A 241 -11.84 -16.35 12.31
C GLU A 241 -12.86 -16.28 11.18
N VAL A 242 -12.67 -15.35 10.24
CA VAL A 242 -13.50 -15.21 9.04
C VAL A 242 -13.51 -16.51 8.23
N ALA A 243 -12.37 -17.20 8.12
CA ALA A 243 -12.22 -18.46 7.40
C ALA A 243 -13.04 -19.64 7.98
N GLU A 244 -13.58 -19.55 9.20
CA GLU A 244 -14.46 -20.60 9.73
C GLU A 244 -15.78 -20.71 8.95
N GLN A 245 -16.26 -19.57 8.42
CA GLN A 245 -17.54 -19.45 7.74
C GLN A 245 -17.42 -19.03 6.27
N ASN A 246 -16.20 -18.77 5.79
CA ASN A 246 -15.92 -18.19 4.49
C ASN A 246 -14.73 -18.86 3.82
N ILE A 247 -14.58 -18.61 2.52
CA ILE A 247 -13.41 -19.02 1.75
C ILE A 247 -12.43 -17.86 1.75
N VAL A 248 -11.25 -18.04 2.34
CA VAL A 248 -10.20 -17.01 2.42
C VAL A 248 -8.99 -17.46 1.61
N GLU A 249 -8.62 -16.68 0.59
CA GLU A 249 -7.44 -16.94 -0.22
C GLU A 249 -6.45 -15.79 -0.15
N ILE A 250 -5.25 -16.05 0.35
CA ILE A 250 -4.17 -15.06 0.43
C ILE A 250 -3.21 -15.28 -0.73
N LEU A 251 -2.97 -14.23 -1.53
CA LEU A 251 -1.98 -14.21 -2.59
C LEU A 251 -0.76 -13.39 -2.15
N THR A 252 0.42 -14.02 -2.15
CA THR A 252 1.69 -13.37 -1.83
C THR A 252 2.76 -13.63 -2.89
N ALA A 253 3.92 -12.99 -2.78
CA ALA A 253 5.03 -13.24 -3.69
C ALA A 253 5.74 -14.55 -3.31
N SER A 254 6.02 -15.42 -4.29
CA SER A 254 7.00 -16.49 -4.05
C SER A 254 8.36 -15.88 -3.69
N PRO A 255 9.28 -16.63 -3.05
CA PRO A 255 10.63 -16.15 -2.77
C PRO A 255 11.31 -15.56 -4.02
N LYS A 256 11.12 -16.18 -5.20
CA LYS A 256 11.69 -15.77 -6.49
C LYS A 256 11.03 -14.52 -7.08
N ALA A 257 9.75 -14.29 -6.79
CA ALA A 257 9.02 -13.09 -7.19
C ALA A 257 9.16 -11.93 -6.20
N ASN A 258 9.90 -12.12 -5.09
CA ASN A 258 10.12 -11.10 -4.09
C ASN A 258 11.18 -10.08 -4.53
N GLY A 259 10.93 -8.78 -4.28
CA GLY A 259 11.88 -7.72 -4.63
C GLY A 259 13.25 -7.78 -3.94
N PHE A 260 13.39 -8.58 -2.87
CA PHE A 260 14.65 -8.80 -2.16
C PHE A 260 15.37 -10.10 -2.56
N TYR A 261 14.81 -10.89 -3.50
CA TYR A 261 15.42 -12.13 -3.95
C TYR A 261 16.84 -11.89 -4.47
N GLY A 262 17.79 -12.72 -4.02
CA GLY A 262 19.21 -12.59 -4.39
C GLY A 262 19.93 -11.34 -3.87
N SER A 263 19.31 -10.54 -2.98
CA SER A 263 19.99 -9.38 -2.39
C SER A 263 21.16 -9.78 -1.50
N ALA A 264 22.28 -9.07 -1.62
CA ALA A 264 23.45 -9.29 -0.78
C ALA A 264 23.22 -8.86 0.68
N GLY A 265 23.92 -9.52 1.61
CA GLY A 265 23.90 -9.18 3.04
C GLY A 265 22.58 -9.50 3.74
N ILE A 266 22.26 -8.72 4.79
CA ILE A 266 21.10 -8.96 5.67
C ILE A 266 19.77 -8.90 4.91
N SER A 267 19.67 -8.06 3.87
CA SER A 267 18.45 -7.96 3.04
C SER A 267 18.10 -9.27 2.32
N GLY A 268 19.08 -10.13 2.04
CA GLY A 268 18.84 -11.46 1.48
C GLY A 268 18.13 -12.43 2.44
N LEU A 269 18.05 -12.10 3.74
CA LEU A 269 17.31 -12.89 4.73
C LEU A 269 15.81 -12.53 4.78
N ILE A 270 15.41 -11.40 4.19
CA ILE A 270 14.03 -10.90 4.22
C ILE A 270 13.04 -11.89 3.58
N PRO A 271 13.29 -12.45 2.36
CA PRO A 271 12.37 -13.43 1.78
C PRO A 271 12.18 -14.66 2.66
N ARG A 272 13.25 -15.12 3.34
CA ARG A 272 13.17 -16.26 4.28
C ARG A 272 12.31 -15.92 5.49
N ALA A 273 12.40 -14.70 6.00
CA ALA A 273 11.55 -14.26 7.10
C ALA A 273 10.06 -14.30 6.72
N TYR A 274 9.72 -13.85 5.51
CA TYR A 274 8.35 -13.93 5.01
C TYR A 274 7.90 -15.39 4.84
N SER A 275 8.75 -16.29 4.32
CA SER A 275 8.41 -17.73 4.23
C SER A 275 8.14 -18.37 5.60
N LEU A 276 8.82 -17.93 6.66
CA LEU A 276 8.58 -18.43 8.02
C LEU A 276 7.25 -17.93 8.60
N LEU A 277 6.88 -16.67 8.32
CA LEU A 277 5.59 -16.12 8.71
C LEU A 277 4.44 -16.80 7.94
N GLU A 278 4.64 -17.02 6.64
CA GLU A 278 3.75 -17.77 5.77
C GLU A 278 3.52 -19.20 6.29
N GLN A 279 4.60 -19.92 6.62
CA GLN A 279 4.51 -21.25 7.21
C GLN A 279 3.74 -21.25 8.52
N ASN A 280 3.96 -20.25 9.38
CA ASN A 280 3.24 -20.15 10.64
C ASN A 280 1.73 -19.98 10.44
N LEU A 281 1.30 -19.09 9.53
CA LEU A 281 -0.13 -18.94 9.25
C LEU A 281 -0.73 -20.21 8.62
N TYR A 282 0.00 -20.84 7.70
CA TYR A 282 -0.43 -22.10 7.07
C TYR A 282 -0.69 -23.20 8.12
N GLU A 283 0.26 -23.44 9.03
CA GLU A 283 0.10 -24.47 10.07
C GLU A 283 -1.04 -24.13 11.06
N ARG A 284 -1.19 -22.84 11.42
CA ARG A 284 -2.31 -22.38 12.25
C ARG A 284 -3.67 -22.61 11.58
N SER A 285 -3.78 -22.33 10.29
CA SER A 285 -4.99 -22.63 9.51
C SER A 285 -5.30 -24.12 9.53
N ARG A 286 -4.31 -24.97 9.23
CA ARG A 286 -4.48 -26.43 9.21
C ARG A 286 -4.93 -27.00 10.55
N HIS A 287 -4.34 -26.53 11.64
CA HIS A 287 -4.74 -26.95 12.99
C HIS A 287 -6.20 -26.59 13.28
N ARG A 288 -6.65 -25.42 12.83
CA ARG A 288 -8.04 -24.98 13.00
C ARG A 288 -9.00 -25.81 12.16
N ASP A 289 -8.66 -26.09 10.91
CA ASP A 289 -9.47 -26.94 10.02
C ASP A 289 -9.68 -28.34 10.63
N VAL A 290 -8.62 -28.97 11.17
CA VAL A 290 -8.71 -30.27 11.83
C VAL A 290 -9.60 -30.21 13.09
N ALA A 291 -9.46 -29.15 13.90
CA ALA A 291 -10.28 -28.97 15.10
C ALA A 291 -11.78 -28.77 14.77
N LEU A 292 -12.09 -28.23 13.59
CA LEU A 292 -13.46 -27.97 13.13
C LEU A 292 -14.09 -29.15 12.38
N GLN A 293 -13.28 -30.01 11.73
CA GLN A 293 -13.75 -31.25 11.08
C GLN A 293 -14.40 -32.25 12.05
N GLY A 294 -14.15 -32.15 13.36
CA GLY A 294 -14.83 -32.92 14.40
C GLY A 294 -16.23 -32.42 14.78
N LYS A 295 -16.75 -31.39 14.11
CA LYS A 295 -18.10 -30.84 14.33
C LYS A 295 -19.00 -31.24 13.16
N ASP A 296 -20.21 -31.74 13.45
CA ASP A 296 -21.18 -32.31 12.50
C ASP A 296 -21.71 -31.36 11.39
N SER A 297 -21.19 -30.14 11.26
CA SER A 297 -21.71 -29.10 10.35
C SER A 297 -20.64 -28.34 9.56
N TYR A 298 -19.39 -28.82 9.46
CA TYR A 298 -18.35 -28.11 8.73
C TYR A 298 -18.47 -28.34 7.21
N ASP A 299 -18.83 -27.30 6.45
CA ASP A 299 -18.80 -27.33 4.99
C ASP A 299 -17.34 -27.31 4.51
N LEU A 300 -16.92 -28.37 3.81
CA LEU A 300 -15.56 -28.59 3.27
C LEU A 300 -15.09 -27.48 2.30
N LYS A 301 -15.93 -26.49 1.99
CA LYS A 301 -15.60 -25.35 1.14
C LYS A 301 -14.93 -24.19 1.89
N ASN A 302 -15.12 -24.08 3.20
CA ASN A 302 -14.57 -22.98 4.00
C ASN A 302 -13.11 -23.24 4.39
N GLY A 303 -12.40 -22.19 4.77
CA GLY A 303 -11.03 -22.27 5.26
C GLY A 303 -10.11 -21.24 4.61
N LEU A 304 -8.86 -21.24 5.07
CA LEU A 304 -7.83 -20.33 4.59
C LEU A 304 -6.82 -21.08 3.73
N SER A 305 -6.55 -20.55 2.54
CA SER A 305 -5.53 -21.05 1.61
C SER A 305 -4.56 -19.93 1.26
N ILE A 306 -3.28 -20.29 1.16
CA ILE A 306 -2.23 -19.37 0.71
C ILE A 306 -1.80 -19.78 -0.70
N TYR A 307 -1.58 -18.78 -1.55
CA TYR A 307 -1.11 -18.90 -2.91
C TYR A 307 0.09 -17.99 -3.12
N GLU A 308 1.04 -18.44 -3.93
CA GLU A 308 2.23 -17.68 -4.26
C GLU A 308 2.25 -17.36 -5.74
N TYR A 309 2.30 -16.07 -6.06
CA TYR A 309 2.56 -15.61 -7.41
C TYR A 309 4.00 -15.94 -7.80
N GLU A 310 4.16 -16.58 -8.95
CA GLU A 310 5.46 -16.77 -9.59
C GLU A 310 5.36 -16.59 -11.11
N ARG A 311 6.23 -15.76 -11.66
CA ARG A 311 6.41 -15.62 -13.10
C ARG A 311 7.87 -15.30 -13.38
N SER A 312 8.52 -16.12 -14.21
CA SER A 312 9.93 -15.96 -14.55
C SER A 312 10.23 -14.55 -15.06
N GLY A 313 11.23 -13.90 -14.46
CA GLY A 313 11.64 -12.54 -14.78
C GLY A 313 10.74 -11.43 -14.21
N TRP A 314 9.69 -11.76 -13.46
CA TRP A 314 8.76 -10.78 -12.90
C TRP A 314 8.78 -10.79 -11.36
N THR A 315 8.55 -9.61 -10.78
CA THR A 315 8.30 -9.47 -9.33
C THR A 315 6.84 -9.16 -9.04
N PHE A 316 6.37 -9.52 -7.84
CA PHE A 316 4.98 -9.30 -7.41
C PHE A 316 4.87 -8.16 -6.40
N HIS A 317 3.89 -7.27 -6.59
CA HIS A 317 3.65 -6.12 -5.72
C HIS A 317 2.17 -5.68 -5.65
N ALA A 318 1.24 -6.47 -6.18
CA ALA A 318 -0.18 -6.18 -6.08
C ALA A 318 -0.67 -6.29 -4.63
N LYS A 319 -1.55 -5.38 -4.22
CA LYS A 319 -2.11 -5.28 -2.87
C LYS A 319 -3.61 -5.04 -2.92
N GLY A 320 -4.28 -5.38 -1.84
CA GLY A 320 -5.71 -5.10 -1.64
C GLY A 320 -6.51 -6.39 -1.53
N LEU A 321 -7.82 -6.26 -1.53
CA LEU A 321 -8.72 -7.41 -1.39
C LEU A 321 -9.85 -7.36 -2.42
N TRP A 322 -10.51 -8.51 -2.59
CA TRP A 322 -11.73 -8.69 -3.36
C TRP A 322 -12.68 -9.57 -2.55
N CYS A 323 -13.92 -9.13 -2.37
CA CYS A 323 -14.96 -9.93 -1.75
C CYS A 323 -16.05 -10.26 -2.78
N THR A 324 -16.31 -11.55 -2.98
CA THR A 324 -17.47 -12.04 -3.72
C THR A 324 -18.48 -12.56 -2.71
N LEU A 325 -19.63 -11.88 -2.61
CA LEU A 325 -20.67 -12.20 -1.63
C LEU A 325 -21.36 -13.54 -1.96
N PRO A 326 -22.00 -14.19 -0.97
CA PRO A 326 -22.66 -15.47 -1.15
C PRO A 326 -23.73 -15.42 -2.24
N GLY A 327 -23.76 -16.43 -3.10
CA GLY A 327 -24.73 -16.54 -4.20
C GLY A 327 -24.45 -15.62 -5.40
N ASP A 328 -23.37 -14.84 -5.37
CA ASP A 328 -23.10 -13.87 -6.41
C ASP A 328 -22.33 -14.48 -7.61
N ILE A 329 -22.84 -14.25 -8.81
CA ILE A 329 -22.30 -14.79 -10.06
C ILE A 329 -21.48 -13.78 -10.86
N HIS A 330 -21.57 -12.48 -10.54
CA HIS A 330 -20.95 -11.41 -11.33
C HIS A 330 -19.51 -11.08 -10.88
N GLY A 331 -19.00 -11.75 -9.84
CA GLY A 331 -17.64 -11.57 -9.32
C GLY A 331 -17.58 -10.69 -8.07
N PRO A 332 -16.43 -10.06 -7.76
CA PRO A 332 -16.31 -9.26 -6.55
C PRO A 332 -17.24 -8.04 -6.56
N SER A 333 -17.87 -7.73 -5.43
CA SER A 333 -18.67 -6.51 -5.22
C SER A 333 -17.99 -5.53 -4.27
N VAL A 334 -16.94 -5.96 -3.56
CA VAL A 334 -16.11 -5.09 -2.72
C VAL A 334 -14.64 -5.27 -3.12
N THR A 335 -13.91 -4.17 -3.24
CA THR A 335 -12.45 -4.19 -3.37
C THR A 335 -11.80 -3.08 -2.56
N LEU A 336 -10.55 -3.29 -2.19
CA LEU A 336 -9.68 -2.29 -1.59
C LEU A 336 -8.49 -2.06 -2.54
N VAL A 337 -8.17 -0.80 -2.81
CA VAL A 337 -7.00 -0.42 -3.61
C VAL A 337 -6.24 0.69 -2.90
N GLY A 338 -4.92 0.60 -2.85
CA GLY A 338 -4.10 1.59 -2.19
C GLY A 338 -2.68 1.12 -1.99
N SER A 339 -2.01 1.74 -1.02
CA SER A 339 -0.58 1.58 -0.84
C SER A 339 -0.18 0.56 0.24
N SER A 340 -1.13 0.18 1.11
CA SER A 340 -0.92 -0.70 2.27
C SER A 340 -0.52 -2.13 1.88
N ASN A 341 0.44 -2.70 2.62
CA ASN A 341 0.78 -4.11 2.56
C ASN A 341 0.09 -4.94 3.66
N PHE A 342 -0.76 -4.33 4.49
CA PHE A 342 -1.40 -4.95 5.67
C PHE A 342 -0.43 -5.46 6.74
N GLY A 343 0.84 -5.04 6.67
CA GLY A 343 1.86 -5.41 7.65
C GLY A 343 2.18 -4.31 8.65
N TYR A 344 3.06 -4.62 9.60
CA TYR A 344 3.45 -3.71 10.69
C TYR A 344 3.91 -2.35 10.19
N ARG A 345 4.73 -2.29 9.15
CA ARG A 345 5.21 -1.01 8.63
C ARG A 345 4.09 -0.12 8.09
N SER A 346 3.18 -0.69 7.29
CA SER A 346 2.00 0.03 6.77
C SER A 346 1.07 0.49 7.90
N ARG A 347 0.91 -0.35 8.93
CA ARG A 347 0.04 -0.06 10.06
C ARG A 347 0.61 1.02 10.98
N ASP A 348 1.86 0.84 11.41
CA ASP A 348 2.41 1.54 12.56
C ASP A 348 3.43 2.64 12.21
N ARG A 349 4.01 2.65 11.00
CA ARG A 349 5.16 3.52 10.67
C ARG A 349 5.02 4.37 9.42
N ASP A 350 4.29 3.90 8.41
CA ASP A 350 4.15 4.60 7.14
C ASP A 350 2.96 5.57 7.15
N LEU A 351 2.98 6.50 6.18
CA LEU A 351 1.79 7.24 5.79
C LEU A 351 1.16 6.57 4.57
N GLU A 352 0.01 5.93 4.76
CA GLU A 352 -0.71 5.15 3.73
C GLU A 352 -2.11 5.72 3.50
N ALA A 353 -2.65 5.47 2.32
CA ALA A 353 -4.06 5.71 2.03
C ALA A 353 -4.60 4.65 1.09
N GLN A 354 -5.89 4.36 1.23
CA GLN A 354 -6.61 3.40 0.40
C GLN A 354 -7.96 3.96 -0.04
N VAL A 355 -8.60 3.28 -0.98
CA VAL A 355 -9.99 3.51 -1.36
C VAL A 355 -10.74 2.18 -1.26
N PHE A 356 -11.72 2.13 -0.37
CA PHE A 356 -12.73 1.09 -0.33
C PHE A 356 -13.71 1.35 -1.46
N LEU A 357 -13.98 0.35 -2.29
CA LEU A 357 -14.93 0.41 -3.38
C LEU A 357 -15.96 -0.69 -3.19
N MET A 358 -17.23 -0.31 -3.18
CA MET A 358 -18.38 -1.22 -3.15
C MET A 358 -19.22 -0.97 -4.38
N THR A 359 -19.63 -2.00 -5.11
CA THR A 359 -20.37 -1.84 -6.35
C THR A 359 -21.36 -2.97 -6.60
N SER A 360 -22.53 -2.60 -7.13
CA SER A 360 -23.51 -3.50 -7.75
C SER A 360 -23.40 -3.50 -9.28
N ASN A 361 -22.60 -2.59 -9.89
CA ASN A 361 -22.45 -2.45 -11.33
C ASN A 361 -21.85 -3.72 -11.97
N PRO A 362 -22.60 -4.47 -12.80
CA PRO A 362 -22.13 -5.76 -13.33
C PRO A 362 -20.85 -5.66 -14.19
N ARG A 363 -20.67 -4.53 -14.89
CA ARG A 363 -19.49 -4.32 -15.73
C ARG A 363 -18.24 -4.12 -14.87
N LEU A 364 -18.30 -3.26 -13.85
CA LEU A 364 -17.17 -3.03 -12.95
C LEU A 364 -16.82 -4.31 -12.19
N ARG A 365 -17.82 -5.05 -11.72
CA ARG A 365 -17.63 -6.34 -11.06
C ARG A 365 -16.95 -7.37 -11.95
N GLY A 366 -17.32 -7.42 -13.23
CA GLY A 366 -16.63 -8.21 -14.25
C GLY A 366 -15.16 -7.80 -14.46
N GLN A 367 -14.86 -6.50 -14.43
CA GLN A 367 -13.49 -5.99 -14.51
C GLN A 367 -12.66 -6.35 -13.27
N LEU A 368 -13.23 -6.22 -12.07
CA LEU A 368 -12.60 -6.64 -10.81
C LEU A 368 -12.33 -8.15 -10.79
N LYS A 369 -13.28 -8.95 -11.29
CA LYS A 369 -13.11 -10.38 -11.47
C LYS A 369 -11.94 -10.70 -12.40
N PHE A 370 -11.90 -10.05 -13.57
CA PHE A 370 -10.83 -10.24 -14.54
C PHE A 370 -9.46 -9.85 -13.99
N GLU A 371 -9.36 -8.70 -13.31
CA GLU A 371 -8.13 -8.24 -12.65
C GLU A 371 -7.63 -9.30 -11.64
N ARG A 372 -8.50 -9.73 -10.72
CA ARG A 372 -8.18 -10.75 -9.72
C ARG A 372 -7.76 -12.06 -10.37
N ASP A 373 -8.54 -12.57 -11.35
CA ASP A 373 -8.25 -13.84 -12.02
C ASP A 373 -6.89 -13.79 -12.73
N ALA A 374 -6.55 -12.65 -13.34
CA ALA A 374 -5.26 -12.47 -13.99
C ALA A 374 -4.09 -12.58 -12.99
N LEU A 375 -4.23 -12.01 -11.78
CA LEU A 375 -3.21 -12.14 -10.73
C LEU A 375 -3.08 -13.59 -10.24
N PHE A 376 -4.21 -14.28 -10.01
CA PHE A 376 -4.23 -15.67 -9.55
C PHE A 376 -3.82 -16.68 -10.63
N SER A 377 -3.91 -16.34 -11.92
CA SER A 377 -3.52 -17.23 -13.02
C SER A 377 -2.05 -17.67 -13.00
N ARG A 378 -1.20 -16.92 -12.29
CA ARG A 378 0.23 -17.20 -12.09
C ARG A 378 0.54 -17.63 -10.66
N ALA A 379 -0.49 -17.99 -9.89
CA ALA A 379 -0.35 -18.35 -8.50
C ALA A 379 -0.35 -19.87 -8.32
N VAL A 380 0.51 -20.37 -7.43
CA VAL A 380 0.58 -21.78 -7.04
C VAL A 380 0.10 -21.90 -5.61
N LYS A 381 -0.78 -22.87 -5.34
CA LYS A 381 -1.28 -23.13 -3.99
C LYS A 381 -0.16 -23.68 -3.10
N VAL A 382 0.03 -23.04 -1.95
CA VAL A 382 0.98 -23.45 -0.93
C VAL A 382 0.48 -24.73 -0.25
N ASN A 383 1.39 -25.66 -0.03
CA ASN A 383 1.12 -26.90 0.68
C ASN A 383 2.32 -27.25 1.57
N SER A 384 2.21 -28.30 2.39
CA SER A 384 3.27 -28.68 3.33
C SER A 384 4.62 -28.96 2.66
N SER A 385 4.65 -29.40 1.39
CA SER A 385 5.89 -29.61 0.64
C SER A 385 6.53 -28.30 0.14
N SER A 386 5.76 -27.22 -0.01
CA SER A 386 6.29 -25.89 -0.37
C SER A 386 7.36 -25.42 0.61
N PHE A 387 7.23 -25.74 1.89
CA PHE A 387 8.17 -25.34 2.95
C PHE A 387 9.40 -26.25 3.09
N LEU A 388 9.47 -27.35 2.33
CA LEU A 388 10.64 -28.23 2.28
C LEU A 388 11.72 -27.73 1.31
N ASP A 389 11.42 -26.70 0.51
CA ASP A 389 12.37 -26.10 -0.42
C ASP A 389 13.57 -25.52 0.35
N ALA A 390 14.79 -25.87 -0.09
CA ALA A 390 16.04 -25.39 0.47
C ALA A 390 16.18 -23.85 0.40
N GLU A 391 15.51 -23.20 -0.57
CA GLU A 391 15.46 -21.74 -0.65
C GLU A 391 14.69 -21.11 0.55
N ARG A 392 13.75 -21.87 1.13
CA ARG A 392 12.88 -21.47 2.25
C ARG A 392 13.30 -22.01 3.60
N ALA A 393 14.15 -23.04 3.63
CA ALA A 393 14.61 -23.67 4.85
C ALA A 393 15.31 -22.66 5.78
N GLY A 394 14.55 -22.14 6.73
CA GLY A 394 15.02 -21.30 7.81
C GLY A 394 15.13 -22.13 9.06
N GLY A 395 16.34 -22.56 9.42
CA GLY A 395 16.58 -23.20 10.71
C GLY A 395 16.12 -22.30 11.88
N TYR A 396 16.12 -22.85 13.10
CA TYR A 396 15.66 -22.17 14.33
C TYR A 396 16.17 -20.72 14.49
N VAL A 397 17.40 -20.44 14.07
CA VAL A 397 18.01 -19.10 14.13
C VAL A 397 17.30 -18.10 13.21
N ALA A 398 16.92 -18.52 11.99
CA ALA A 398 16.17 -17.67 11.06
C ALA A 398 14.76 -17.38 11.58
N ALA A 399 14.10 -18.36 12.22
CA ALA A 399 12.80 -18.17 12.87
C ALA A 399 12.85 -17.13 14.00
N LYS A 400 13.83 -17.25 14.91
CA LYS A 400 14.07 -16.27 15.98
C LYS A 400 14.39 -14.88 15.42
N ALA A 401 15.26 -14.79 14.43
CA ALA A 401 15.61 -13.52 13.79
C ALA A 401 14.38 -12.86 13.15
N SER A 402 13.57 -13.65 12.43
CA SER A 402 12.33 -13.18 11.78
C SER A 402 11.34 -12.63 12.78
N GLN A 403 11.18 -13.26 13.95
CA GLN A 403 10.34 -12.74 15.03
C GLN A 403 10.84 -11.40 15.57
N MET A 404 12.16 -11.25 15.74
CA MET A 404 12.76 -10.00 16.24
C MET A 404 12.63 -8.84 15.24
N VAL A 405 12.63 -9.13 13.94
CA VAL A 405 12.51 -8.10 12.89
C VAL A 405 11.09 -7.98 12.33
N ARG A 406 10.12 -8.80 12.75
CA ARG A 406 8.74 -8.82 12.21
C ARG A 406 8.08 -7.45 12.29
N SER A 407 8.23 -6.75 13.41
CA SER A 407 7.68 -5.41 13.60
C SER A 407 8.42 -4.35 12.78
N TRP A 408 9.60 -4.66 12.25
CA TRP A 408 10.48 -3.79 11.46
C TRP A 408 10.34 -4.04 9.94
N LEU A 409 10.01 -5.26 9.54
CA LEU A 409 9.62 -5.61 8.17
C LEU A 409 8.21 -5.11 7.85
#